data_AF-A0A6A4BEW9-F1
#
_entry.id   AF-A0A6A4BEW9-F1
#
_cell.length_a   1.000
_cell.length_b   1.000
_cell.length_c   1.000
_cell.angle_alpha   90.00
_cell.angle_beta   90.00
_cell.angle_gamma   90.00
#
_symmetry.space_group_name_H-M   'P 1'
#
loop_
_entity.id
_entity.type
_entity.pdbx_description
1 polymer ?
#
loop_
_entity_poly.entity_id
_entity_poly.type
_entity_poly.pdbx_seq_one_letter_code
_entity_poly.pdbx_strand_id
1 'polypeptide(L)'
;MDKSSFERVVNKIKDNPVFYNDSPCPQAPVWIQLAVALDRFGNYGSGASLSRSQELWGIGEGTVDDYTDRVVKALLELSTDYIWWPTEAERRKMSRRMAILGFCGCVVINSWMRVRCLPVLGCR
;
A
#
# COMPACT_ATOMS: atom_id res chain seq x y z
N MET A 1 0.05 2.88 12.23
CA MET A 1 -1.11 3.68 11.78
C MET A 1 -1.92 4.01 13.02
N ASP A 2 -2.32 5.25 13.23
CA ASP A 2 -3.23 5.61 14.33
C ASP A 2 -4.69 5.26 13.97
N LYS A 3 -5.56 5.24 14.98
CA LYS A 3 -6.97 4.84 14.84
C LYS A 3 -7.73 5.70 13.82
N SER A 4 -7.52 7.02 13.83
CA SER A 4 -8.28 7.93 12.97
C SER A 4 -7.92 7.76 11.49
N SER A 5 -6.62 7.57 11.21
CA SER A 5 -6.16 7.25 9.86
C SER A 5 -6.71 5.91 9.38
N PHE A 6 -6.76 4.90 10.25
CA PHE A 6 -7.32 3.59 9.93
C PHE A 6 -8.81 3.69 9.58
N GLU A 7 -9.62 4.34 10.42
CA GLU A 7 -11.05 4.54 10.18
C GLU A 7 -11.31 5.33 8.90
N ARG A 8 -10.46 6.31 8.58
CA ARG A 8 -10.56 7.09 7.35
C ARG A 8 -10.34 6.21 6.11
N VAL A 9 -9.39 5.29 6.13
CA VAL A 9 -9.18 4.34 5.02
C VAL A 9 -10.36 3.39 4.90
N VAL A 10 -10.84 2.79 6.01
CA VAL A 10 -12.02 1.92 6.00
C VAL A 10 -13.21 2.62 5.37
N ASN A 11 -13.50 3.87 5.80
CA ASN A 11 -14.62 4.64 5.26
C ASN A 11 -14.47 4.99 3.78
N LYS A 12 -13.25 5.01 3.24
CA LYS A 12 -13.00 5.29 1.82
C LYS A 12 -13.16 4.06 0.93
N ILE A 13 -12.89 2.87 1.45
CA ILE A 13 -12.93 1.63 0.66
C ILE A 13 -14.18 0.79 0.91
N LYS A 14 -14.96 1.07 1.97
CA LYS A 14 -16.07 0.20 2.42
C LYS A 14 -17.15 -0.07 1.37
N ASP A 15 -17.40 0.88 0.48
CA ASP A 15 -18.46 0.80 -0.53
C ASP A 15 -17.94 0.17 -1.85
N ASN A 16 -16.68 -0.29 -1.88
CA ASN A 16 -16.11 -0.93 -3.05
C ASN A 16 -16.73 -2.33 -3.26
N PRO A 17 -17.17 -2.68 -4.49
CA PRO A 17 -17.83 -3.96 -4.80
C PRO A 17 -16.99 -5.20 -4.45
N VAL A 18 -15.66 -5.08 -4.35
CA VAL A 18 -14.75 -6.18 -4.02
C VAL A 18 -14.98 -6.78 -2.63
N PHE A 19 -15.63 -6.03 -1.72
CA PHE A 19 -15.99 -6.47 -0.38
C PHE A 19 -17.41 -7.06 -0.28
N TYR A 20 -18.09 -7.19 -1.41
CA TYR A 20 -19.41 -7.81 -1.51
C TYR A 20 -19.30 -9.11 -2.31
N ASN A 21 -20.08 -10.11 -1.91
CA ASN A 21 -20.28 -11.32 -2.70
C ASN A 21 -21.78 -11.61 -2.81
N ASP A 22 -22.17 -12.31 -3.88
CA ASP A 22 -23.54 -12.79 -4.07
C ASP A 22 -23.75 -14.16 -3.38
N SER A 23 -23.04 -14.40 -2.28
CA SER A 23 -23.06 -15.68 -1.57
C SER A 23 -23.95 -15.60 -0.33
N PRO A 24 -24.62 -16.71 0.06
CA PRO A 24 -25.25 -16.82 1.38
C PRO A 24 -24.26 -16.72 2.54
N CYS A 25 -22.96 -16.90 2.28
CA CYS A 25 -21.91 -16.77 3.29
C CYS A 25 -21.42 -15.31 3.35
N PRO A 26 -21.71 -14.58 4.45
CA PRO A 26 -21.32 -13.18 4.57
C PRO A 26 -19.80 -13.02 4.57
N GLN A 27 -19.30 -12.04 3.81
CA GLN A 27 -17.89 -11.68 3.89
C GLN A 27 -17.55 -11.06 5.26
N ALA A 28 -16.29 -11.19 5.68
CA ALA A 28 -15.80 -10.49 6.85
C ALA A 28 -15.88 -8.96 6.67
N PRO A 29 -16.11 -8.20 7.76
CA PRO A 29 -16.09 -6.75 7.73
C PRO A 29 -14.82 -6.17 7.11
N VAL A 30 -14.96 -5.10 6.33
CA VAL A 30 -13.88 -4.42 5.60
C VAL A 30 -12.71 -4.03 6.52
N TRP A 31 -12.99 -3.60 7.75
CA TRP A 31 -11.95 -3.25 8.71
C TRP A 31 -11.09 -4.45 9.13
N ILE A 32 -11.66 -5.67 9.21
CA ILE A 32 -10.88 -6.89 9.50
C ILE A 32 -9.96 -7.17 8.33
N GLN A 33 -10.49 -7.14 7.11
CA GLN A 33 -9.71 -7.40 5.90
C GLN A 33 -8.54 -6.40 5.78
N LEU A 34 -8.80 -5.11 6.05
CA LEU A 34 -7.77 -4.07 6.08
C LEU A 34 -6.73 -4.31 7.18
N ALA A 35 -7.14 -4.70 8.39
CA ALA A 35 -6.21 -4.96 9.48
C ALA A 35 -5.27 -6.14 9.17
N VAL A 36 -5.80 -7.22 8.58
CA VAL A 36 -5.01 -8.38 8.13
C VAL A 36 -4.02 -7.97 7.04
N ALA A 37 -4.47 -7.21 6.03
CA ALA A 37 -3.60 -6.72 4.96
C ALA A 37 -2.49 -5.81 5.50
N LEU A 38 -2.80 -4.92 6.45
CA LEU A 38 -1.81 -4.05 7.08
C LEU A 38 -0.81 -4.79 7.97
N ASP A 39 -1.24 -5.83 8.69
CA ASP A 39 -0.31 -6.72 9.41
C ASP A 39 0.65 -7.37 8.42
N ARG A 40 0.15 -7.89 7.30
CA ARG A 40 0.98 -8.48 6.25
C ARG A 40 1.95 -7.47 5.61
N PHE A 41 1.53 -6.21 5.39
CA PHE A 41 2.42 -5.16 4.85
C PHE A 41 3.44 -4.65 5.87
N GLY A 42 3.09 -4.62 7.15
CA GLY A 42 3.93 -4.12 8.23
C GLY A 42 5.09 -5.06 8.58
N ASN A 43 4.93 -6.36 8.31
CA ASN A 43 5.97 -7.35 8.55
C ASN A 43 6.63 -7.72 7.21
N TYR A 44 7.74 -7.06 6.85
CA TYR A 44 8.56 -7.48 5.70
C TYR A 44 9.62 -8.52 6.12
N GLY A 45 9.95 -9.49 5.26
CA GLY A 45 10.94 -10.54 5.54
C GLY A 45 10.31 -11.80 6.17
N SER A 46 11.02 -12.49 7.07
CA SER A 46 10.51 -13.72 7.73
C SER A 46 9.23 -13.51 8.55
N GLY A 47 8.91 -12.26 8.90
CA GLY A 47 7.66 -11.89 9.57
C GLY A 47 6.45 -11.73 8.63
N ALA A 48 6.67 -11.68 7.31
CA ALA A 48 5.60 -11.60 6.29
C ALA A 48 4.91 -12.95 6.04
N SER A 49 5.31 -14.00 6.78
CA SER A 49 4.84 -15.35 6.53
C SER A 49 3.32 -15.42 6.71
N LEU A 50 2.69 -16.10 5.77
CA LEU A 50 1.25 -16.37 5.83
C LEU A 50 0.95 -17.15 7.12
N SER A 51 1.81 -18.09 7.49
CA SER A 51 1.71 -18.89 8.71
C SER A 51 1.59 -18.05 9.99
N ARG A 52 2.36 -16.96 10.12
CA ARG A 52 2.26 -16.06 11.27
C ARG A 52 0.93 -15.29 11.27
N SER A 53 0.49 -14.82 10.10
CA SER A 53 -0.80 -14.11 9.98
C SER A 53 -1.97 -15.06 10.32
N GLN A 54 -1.90 -16.31 9.89
CA GLN A 54 -2.89 -17.33 10.22
C GLN A 54 -2.96 -17.60 11.73
N GLU A 55 -1.82 -17.76 12.39
CA GLU A 55 -1.76 -17.98 13.84
C GLU A 55 -2.31 -16.78 14.61
N LEU A 56 -1.98 -15.56 14.19
CA LEU A 56 -2.42 -14.33 14.84
C LEU A 56 -3.93 -14.10 14.69
N TRP A 57 -4.48 -14.35 13.50
CA TRP A 57 -5.86 -14.01 13.16
C TRP A 57 -6.82 -15.21 13.21
N GLY A 58 -6.31 -16.43 13.37
CA GLY A 58 -7.11 -17.66 13.39
C GLY A 58 -7.80 -17.97 12.06
N ILE A 59 -7.23 -17.53 10.93
CA ILE A 59 -7.82 -17.69 9.58
C ILE A 59 -6.93 -18.54 8.67
N GLY A 60 -7.51 -19.09 7.59
CA GLY A 60 -6.77 -19.87 6.60
C GLY A 60 -5.85 -19.03 5.72
N GLU A 61 -4.81 -19.64 5.16
CA GLU A 61 -3.82 -18.98 4.28
C GLU A 61 -4.50 -18.31 3.08
N GLY A 62 -5.38 -19.04 2.39
CA GLY A 62 -6.16 -18.50 1.28
C GLY A 62 -7.08 -17.34 1.69
N THR A 63 -7.53 -17.29 2.95
CA THR A 63 -8.32 -16.16 3.47
C THR A 63 -7.46 -14.92 3.69
N VAL A 64 -6.21 -15.08 4.17
CA VAL A 64 -5.26 -13.97 4.30
C VAL A 64 -4.95 -13.37 2.94
N ASP A 65 -4.69 -14.22 1.94
CA ASP A 65 -4.44 -13.76 0.57
C ASP A 65 -5.67 -13.09 -0.04
N ASP A 66 -6.87 -13.68 0.10
CA ASP A 66 -8.12 -13.08 -0.35
C ASP A 66 -8.33 -11.67 0.24
N TYR A 67 -8.15 -11.49 1.55
CA TYR A 67 -8.30 -10.19 2.20
C TYR A 67 -7.28 -9.19 1.69
N THR A 68 -6.03 -9.64 1.53
CA THR A 68 -4.95 -8.80 1.02
C THR A 68 -5.25 -8.35 -0.41
N ASP A 69 -5.66 -9.26 -1.29
CA ASP A 69 -5.99 -8.95 -2.69
C ASP A 69 -7.17 -7.99 -2.81
N ARG A 70 -8.23 -8.18 -2.02
CA ARG A 70 -9.38 -7.27 -1.99
C ARG A 70 -8.97 -5.87 -1.55
N VAL A 71 -8.18 -5.77 -0.48
CA VAL A 71 -7.67 -4.48 0.01
C VAL A 71 -6.77 -3.80 -1.02
N VAL A 72 -5.86 -4.54 -1.66
CA VAL A 72 -4.99 -3.99 -2.71
C VAL A 72 -5.81 -3.46 -3.88
N LYS A 73 -6.81 -4.21 -4.36
CA LYS A 73 -7.70 -3.76 -5.45
C LYS A 73 -8.44 -2.48 -5.08
N ALA A 74 -9.05 -2.41 -3.90
CA ALA A 74 -9.77 -1.22 -3.46
C ALA A 74 -8.85 0.00 -3.28
N LEU A 75 -7.63 -0.20 -2.78
CA LEU A 75 -6.63 0.88 -2.67
C LEU A 75 -6.10 1.35 -4.04
N LEU A 76 -5.98 0.44 -5.02
CA LEU A 76 -5.57 0.77 -6.37
C LEU A 76 -6.60 1.64 -7.09
N GLU A 77 -7.90 1.44 -6.86
CA GLU A 77 -8.93 2.34 -7.41
C GLU A 77 -8.81 3.77 -6.85
N LEU A 78 -8.47 3.91 -5.57
CA LEU A 78 -8.19 5.22 -4.95
C LEU A 78 -6.84 5.81 -5.39
N SER A 79 -5.93 5.01 -5.94
CA SER A 79 -4.55 5.45 -6.18
C SER A 79 -4.45 6.66 -7.10
N THR A 80 -5.39 6.85 -8.02
CA THR A 80 -5.39 8.00 -8.93
C THR A 80 -5.58 9.34 -8.21
N ASP A 81 -6.29 9.36 -7.08
CA ASP A 81 -6.53 10.58 -6.29
C ASP A 81 -5.35 10.94 -5.38
N TYR A 82 -4.53 9.96 -4.99
CA TYR A 82 -3.49 10.12 -3.96
C TYR A 82 -2.06 9.87 -4.45
N ILE A 83 -1.90 9.10 -5.51
CA ILE A 83 -0.62 8.70 -6.09
C ILE A 83 -0.53 9.35 -7.45
N TRP A 84 0.27 10.41 -7.51
CA TRP A 84 0.65 11.05 -8.76
C TRP A 84 2.10 10.72 -9.08
N TRP A 85 2.36 10.31 -10.32
CA TRP A 85 3.73 10.15 -10.81
C TRP A 85 4.20 11.42 -11.54
N PRO A 86 5.29 12.05 -11.10
CA PRO A 86 5.77 13.30 -11.65
C PRO A 86 6.17 13.18 -13.11
N THR A 87 6.00 14.26 -13.87
CA THR A 87 6.46 14.34 -15.26
C THR A 87 7.98 14.25 -15.33
N GLU A 88 8.53 13.94 -16.50
CA GLU A 88 9.98 13.82 -16.66
C GLU A 88 10.73 15.10 -16.26
N ALA A 89 10.19 16.27 -16.61
CA ALA A 89 10.78 17.56 -16.23
C ALA A 89 10.82 17.75 -14.71
N GLU A 90 9.73 17.40 -14.02
CA GLU A 90 9.65 17.47 -12.57
C GLU A 90 10.59 16.45 -11.91
N ARG A 91 10.66 15.22 -12.42
CA ARG A 91 11.61 14.19 -11.98
C ARG A 91 13.06 14.67 -12.09
N ARG A 92 13.43 15.32 -13.20
CA ARG A 92 14.77 15.92 -13.38
C ARG A 92 15.01 17.08 -12.40
N LYS A 93 14.01 17.91 -12.13
CA LYS A 93 14.12 19.00 -11.14
C LYS A 93 14.31 18.44 -9.73
N MET A 94 13.55 17.41 -9.36
CA MET A 94 13.65 16.76 -8.06
C MET A 94 14.97 16.01 -7.89
N SER A 95 15.40 15.25 -8.90
CA SER A 95 16.72 14.60 -8.90
C SER A 95 17.86 15.58 -8.71
N ARG A 96 17.80 16.78 -9.31
CA ARG A 96 18.80 17.83 -9.09
C ARG A 96 18.80 18.35 -7.65
N ARG A 97 17.61 18.51 -7.04
CA ARG A 97 17.51 18.90 -5.62
C ARG A 97 18.06 17.80 -4.69
N MET A 98 17.76 16.55 -4.98
CA MET A 98 18.22 15.41 -4.18
C MET A 98 19.72 15.16 -4.33
N ALA A 99 20.32 15.47 -5.48
CA ALA A 99 21.76 15.42 -5.69
C ALA A 99 22.54 16.33 -4.71
N ILE A 100 21.98 17.50 -4.35
CA ILE A 100 22.58 18.40 -3.34
C ILE A 100 22.65 17.71 -1.97
N LEU A 101 21.72 16.80 -1.68
CA LEU A 101 21.67 16.01 -0.46
C LEU A 101 22.47 14.69 -0.57
N GLY A 102 23.23 14.49 -1.66
CA GLY A 102 23.98 13.26 -1.92
C GLY A 102 23.18 12.12 -2.57
N PHE A 103 21.90 12.34 -2.88
CA PHE A 103 21.00 11.34 -3.47
C PHE A 103 20.83 11.60 -4.98
N CYS A 104 21.88 11.34 -5.75
CA CYS A 104 21.88 11.60 -7.19
C CYS A 104 20.99 10.60 -7.96
N GLY A 105 20.24 11.08 -8.94
CA GLY A 105 19.24 10.29 -9.69
C GLY A 105 17.92 10.04 -8.95
N CYS A 106 17.81 10.48 -7.70
CA CYS A 106 16.69 10.09 -6.85
C CYS A 106 15.50 11.05 -6.96
N VAL A 107 14.29 10.48 -7.12
CA VAL A 107 13.03 11.23 -7.18
C VAL A 107 12.23 10.95 -5.92
N VAL A 108 11.62 12.01 -5.35
CA VAL A 108 10.75 11.92 -4.17
C VAL A 108 9.38 12.45 -4.55
N ILE A 109 8.35 11.64 -4.35
CA ILE A 109 7.01 11.87 -4.90
C ILE A 109 6.07 12.53 -3.88
N ASN A 110 6.49 12.56 -2.62
CA ASN A 110 5.71 12.95 -1.44
C ASN A 110 6.60 12.72 -0.20
N SER A 111 6.39 13.48 0.87
CA SER A 111 7.26 13.47 2.08
C SER A 111 7.37 12.12 2.80
N TRP A 112 6.59 11.10 2.38
CA TRP A 112 6.44 9.82 3.08
C TRP A 112 6.67 8.58 2.20
N MET A 113 6.85 8.71 0.88
CA MET A 113 7.03 7.55 0.00
C MET A 113 8.49 7.42 -0.43
N ARG A 114 9.01 6.21 -0.17
CA ARG A 114 10.42 5.80 -0.27
C ARG A 114 11.05 6.25 -1.60
N VAL A 115 12.25 6.81 -1.48
CA VAL A 115 13.10 7.23 -2.59
C VAL A 115 13.28 6.06 -3.57
N ARG A 116 12.65 6.11 -4.74
CA ARG A 116 13.03 5.23 -5.84
C ARG A 116 14.12 5.96 -6.61
N CYS A 117 15.38 5.63 -6.33
CA CYS A 117 16.50 6.06 -7.16
C CYS A 117 16.41 5.29 -8.47
N LEU A 118 15.72 5.88 -9.44
CA LEU A 118 15.80 5.44 -10.82
C LEU A 118 17.16 5.86 -11.37
N PRO A 119 17.78 5.08 -12.26
CA PRO A 119 19.00 5.49 -12.95
C PRO A 119 18.62 6.63 -13.92
N VAL A 120 18.61 7.86 -13.43
CA VAL A 120 18.61 9.04 -14.28
C VAL A 120 20.06 9.21 -14.72
N LEU A 121 20.33 8.85 -15.98
CA LEU A 121 21.62 9.08 -16.63
C LEU A 121 22.03 10.55 -16.42
N GLY A 122 23.16 10.79 -15.74
CA GLY A 122 23.68 12.15 -15.55
C GLY A 122 24.26 12.49 -14.17
N CYS A 123 24.67 11.50 -13.37
CA CYS A 123 25.54 11.75 -12.22
C CYS A 123 26.99 11.54 -12.68
N ARG A 124 27.70 12.63 -12.93
CA ARG A 124 29.17 12.62 -12.94
C ARG A 124 29.69 12.73 -11.53
#